data_AF-A0A351UT10-F1
#
_entry.id   AF-A0A351UT10-F1
#
_cell.length_a   1.000
_cell.length_b   1.000
_cell.length_c   1.000
_cell.angle_alpha   90.00
_cell.angle_beta   90.00
_cell.angle_gamma   90.00
#
_symmetry.space_group_name_H-M   'P 1'
#
loop_
_entity.id
_entity.type
_entity.pdbx_description
1 polymer ?
#
loop_
_entity_poly.entity_id
_entity_poly.type
_entity_poly.pdbx_seq_one_letter_code
_entity_poly.pdbx_strand_id
1 'polypeptide(L)' 'MIKTLYLRGKKRLESGKKVTVGDERYLKMAEESLLGEMAIALEMPKGEVKNFIIKRASGLSIE' A
#
# COMPACT_ATOMS: atom_id res chain seq x y z
N MET A 1 -9.36 -5.05 -3.58
CA MET A 1 -8.53 -4.84 -4.78
C MET A 1 -7.02 -4.89 -4.46
N ILE A 2 -6.48 -4.00 -3.61
CA ILE A 2 -5.04 -3.90 -3.30
C ILE A 2 -4.43 -5.25 -2.86
N LYS A 3 -5.02 -5.90 -1.84
CA LYS A 3 -4.56 -7.22 -1.36
C LYS A 3 -4.52 -8.28 -2.46
N THR A 4 -5.51 -8.29 -3.35
CA THR A 4 -5.61 -9.24 -4.46
C THR A 4 -4.48 -9.04 -5.47
N LEU A 5 -4.24 -7.78 -5.89
CA LEU A 5 -3.14 -7.43 -6.81
C LEU A 5 -1.77 -7.76 -6.21
N TYR A 6 -1.58 -7.47 -4.92
CA TYR A 6 -0.37 -7.80 -4.19
C TYR A 6 -0.09 -9.31 -4.17
N LEU A 7 -1.09 -10.12 -3.77
CA LEU A 7 -0.95 -11.58 -3.72
C LEU A 7 -0.70 -12.17 -5.12
N ARG A 8 -1.35 -11.62 -6.16
CA ARG A 8 -1.12 -12.03 -7.54
C ARG A 8 0.31 -11.74 -8.00
N GLY A 9 0.82 -10.53 -7.73
CA GLY A 9 2.21 -10.16 -8.01
C GLY A 9 3.21 -11.07 -7.29
N LYS A 10 2.97 -11.33 -6.00
CA LYS A 10 3.80 -12.24 -5.19
C LYS A 10 3.87 -13.65 -5.79
N LYS A 11 2.71 -14.23 -6.16
CA LYS A 11 2.66 -15.56 -6.79
C LYS A 11 3.44 -15.62 -8.10
N ARG A 12 3.47 -14.53 -8.87
CA ARG A 12 4.27 -14.46 -10.10
C ARG A 12 5.76 -14.47 -9.80
N LEU A 13 6.20 -13.65 -8.84
CA LEU A 13 7.60 -13.60 -8.40
C LEU A 13 8.08 -14.96 -7.89
N GLU A 14 7.27 -15.63 -7.08
CA GLU A 14 7.52 -17.01 -6.60
C GLU A 14 7.65 -18.02 -7.75
N SER A 15 6.97 -17.78 -8.88
CA SER A 15 7.09 -18.59 -10.09
C SER A 15 8.22 -18.16 -11.05
N GLY A 16 9.12 -17.27 -10.63
CA GLY A 16 10.21 -16.73 -11.46
C GLY A 16 9.75 -15.74 -12.55
N LYS A 17 8.50 -15.29 -12.49
CA LYS A 17 7.91 -14.35 -13.45
C LYS A 17 7.93 -12.94 -12.88
N LYS A 18 8.15 -11.96 -13.76
CA LYS A 18 7.98 -10.54 -13.40
C LYS A 18 6.52 -10.22 -13.07
N VAL A 19 6.32 -9.25 -12.17
CA VAL A 19 5.03 -8.59 -11.98
C VAL A 19 4.62 -7.91 -13.29
N THR A 20 3.32 -7.84 -13.57
CA THR A 20 2.86 -7.18 -14.79
C THR A 20 2.88 -5.67 -14.60
N VAL A 21 3.15 -4.91 -15.67
CA VAL A 21 3.11 -3.45 -15.66
C VAL A 21 1.74 -2.92 -15.22
N GLY A 22 0.67 -3.62 -15.61
CA GLY A 22 -0.68 -3.30 -15.17
C GLY A 22 -0.83 -3.40 -13.64
N ASP A 23 -0.37 -4.50 -13.05
CA ASP A 23 -0.50 -4.73 -11.60
C ASP A 23 0.28 -3.68 -10.82
N GLU A 24 1.50 -3.35 -11.24
CA GLU A 24 2.31 -2.30 -10.63
C GLU A 24 1.63 -0.92 -10.72
N ARG A 25 1.13 -0.57 -11.91
CA ARG A 25 0.44 0.70 -12.14
C ARG A 25 -0.81 0.83 -11.26
N TYR A 26 -1.66 -0.19 -11.23
CA TYR A 26 -2.89 -0.16 -10.43
C TYR A 26 -2.60 -0.20 -8.92
N LEU A 27 -1.57 -0.92 -8.48
CA LEU A 27 -1.14 -0.89 -7.07
C LEU A 27 -0.68 0.51 -6.67
N LYS A 28 0.15 1.16 -7.50
CA LYS A 28 0.63 2.52 -7.23
C LYS A 28 -0.53 3.52 -7.17
N MET A 29 -1.45 3.46 -8.13
CA MET A 29 -2.64 4.34 -8.12
C MET A 29 -3.50 4.14 -6.88
N ALA A 30 -3.71 2.89 -6.46
CA ALA A 30 -4.50 2.58 -5.28
C ALA A 30 -3.80 3.03 -3.98
N GLU A 31 -2.47 2.88 -3.89
CA GLU A 31 -1.68 3.40 -2.77
C GLU A 31 -1.76 4.93 -2.70
N GLU A 32 -1.59 5.63 -3.82
CA GLU A 32 -1.67 7.09 -3.89
C GLU A 32 -3.04 7.63 -3.48
N SER A 33 -4.13 6.98 -3.91
CA SER A 33 -5.50 7.34 -3.51
C SER A 33 -5.71 7.14 -2.02
N LEU A 34 -5.37 5.94 -1.51
CA LEU A 34 -5.54 5.60 -0.11
C LEU A 34 -4.77 6.54 0.82
N LEU A 35 -3.49 6.79 0.53
CA LEU A 35 -2.67 7.70 1.32
C LEU A 35 -3.19 9.14 1.26
N GLY A 36 -3.74 9.58 0.11
CA GLY A 36 -4.36 10.90 -0.02
C GLY A 36 -5.64 11.04 0.79
N GLU A 37 -6.54 10.08 0.71
CA GLU A 37 -7.78 10.06 1.48
C GLU A 37 -7.51 10.00 2.99
N MET A 38 -6.54 9.18 3.41
CA MET A 38 -6.17 9.07 4.81
C MET A 38 -5.47 10.33 5.34
N ALA A 39 -4.70 11.04 4.50
CA ALA A 39 -4.11 12.34 4.88
C ALA A 39 -5.20 13.34 5.29
N ILE A 40 -6.31 13.36 4.54
CA ILE A 40 -7.46 14.23 4.83
C ILE A 40 -8.14 13.77 6.12
N ALA A 41 -8.47 12.48 6.23
CA ALA A 41 -9.19 11.94 7.37
C ALA A 41 -8.42 12.02 8.70
N LEU A 42 -7.09 11.99 8.65
CA LEU A 42 -6.19 12.06 9.80
C LEU A 42 -5.63 13.47 10.04
N GLU A 43 -6.02 14.45 9.21
CA GLU A 43 -5.50 15.82 9.24
C GLU A 43 -3.96 15.89 9.32
N MET A 44 -3.28 15.04 8.55
CA MET A 44 -1.82 14.91 8.59
C MET A 44 -1.18 14.94 7.20
N PRO A 45 0.10 15.32 7.08
CA PRO A 45 0.78 15.32 5.79
C PRO A 45 0.79 13.92 5.14
N LYS A 46 0.44 13.83 3.86
CA LYS A 46 0.42 12.56 3.10
C LYS A 46 1.73 11.77 3.19
N GLY A 47 2.87 12.45 3.26
CA GLY A 47 4.19 11.84 3.43
C GLY A 47 4.37 11.08 4.75
N GLU A 48 3.60 11.43 5.78
CA GLU A 48 3.67 10.83 7.12
C GLU A 48 2.66 9.70 7.32
N VAL A 49 1.53 9.76 6.60
CA VAL A 49 0.42 8.78 6.65
C VAL A 49 0.92 7.34 6.50
N LYS A 50 1.81 7.09 5.54
CA LYS A 50 2.33 5.74 5.27
C LYS A 50 3.01 5.14 6.49
N ASN A 51 3.90 5.90 7.12
CA ASN A 51 4.62 5.47 8.31
C ASN A 51 3.67 5.28 9.50
N PHE A 52 2.69 6.19 9.65
CA PHE A 52 1.65 6.08 10.68
C PHE A 52 0.85 4.77 10.55
N ILE A 53 0.35 4.46 9.35
CA ILE A 53 -0.42 3.23 9.10
C ILE A 53 0.44 2.00 9.36
N ILE A 54 1.70 1.98 8.91
CA ILE A 54 2.61 0.84 9.14
C ILE A 54 2.82 0.60 10.63
N LYS A 55 3.10 1.65 11.41
CA LYS A 55 3.24 1.56 12.87
C LYS A 55 1.97 0.99 13.50
N ARG A 56 0.80 1.51 13.13
CA ARG A 56 -0.49 1.05 13.67
C ARG A 56 -0.80 -0.40 13.29
N ALA A 57 -0.54 -0.80 12.06
CA ALA A 57 -0.82 -2.14 11.54
C ALA A 57 0.15 -3.21 12.06
N SER A 58 1.39 -2.82 12.37
CA SER A 58 2.40 -3.71 12.98
C SER A 58 2.23 -3.87 14.50
N GLY A 59 1.26 -3.19 15.11
CA GLY A 59 1.00 -3.28 16.54
C GLY A 59 2.03 -2.53 17.41
N LEU A 60 2.83 -1.64 16.83
CA LEU A 60 3.69 -0.74 17.60
C LEU A 60 2.79 0.26 18.33
N SER A 61 2.78 0.17 19.66
CA SER A 61 2.04 1.08 20.55
C SER A 61 2.37 2.53 20.22
N ILE A 62 1.33 3.33 20.03
CA ILE A 62 1.45 4.79 20.03
C ILE A 62 1.48 5.16 21.52
N GLU A 63 2.68 5.30 22.07
CA GLU A 63 2.90 6.03 23.34
C GLU A 63 2.86 7.53 23.09
#